data_AF-A0A7J2H7H8-F1
#
_entry.id   AF-A0A7J2H7H8-F1
#
_cell.length_a   1.000
_cell.length_b   1.000
_cell.length_c   1.000
_cell.angle_alpha   90.00
_cell.angle_beta   90.00
_cell.angle_gamma   90.00
#
_symmetry.space_group_name_H-M   'P 1'
#
loop_
_entity.id
_entity.type
_entity.pdbx_description
1 polymer ?
#
loop_
_entity_poly.entity_id
_entity_poly.type
_entity_poly.pdbx_seq_one_letter_code
_entity_poly.pdbx_strand_id
1 'polypeptide(L)' 'MNATWFNVPDVVMVFEVHQPYRLDRAFRQRLLERLAEEGCVKLADLEDLYLNQDLNRRIIERVARRCYV' A
#
# COMPACT_ATOMS: atom_id res chain seq x y z
N MET A 1 16.56 31.96 43.38
CA MET A 1 16.85 31.90 41.92
C MET A 1 15.65 31.25 41.26
N ASN A 2 14.77 32.02 40.63
CA ASN A 2 13.56 31.49 39.98
C ASN A 2 13.90 31.18 38.52
N ALA A 3 13.79 29.91 38.13
CA ALA A 3 13.91 29.49 36.75
C ALA A 3 12.61 29.84 36.01
N THR A 4 12.66 30.87 35.16
CA THR A 4 11.60 31.18 34.19
C THR A 4 11.69 30.17 33.05
N TRP A 5 10.84 29.15 33.08
CA TRP A 5 10.63 28.24 31.96
C TRP A 5 9.88 28.99 30.86
N PHE A 6 10.60 29.46 29.83
CA PHE A 6 9.97 29.92 28.61
C PHE A 6 9.35 28.68 27.92
N ASN A 7 8.02 28.61 27.89
CA ASN A 7 7.30 27.62 27.10
C ASN A 7 7.39 28.04 25.63
N VAL A 8 8.39 27.51 24.92
CA VAL A 8 8.53 27.73 23.48
C VAL A 8 7.53 26.80 22.78
N PRO A 9 6.64 27.30 21.91
CA PRO A 9 5.68 26.46 21.22
C PRO A 9 6.41 25.48 20.28
N ASP A 10 6.08 24.20 20.40
CA ASP A 10 6.55 23.16 19.50
C ASP A 10 5.76 23.17 18.19
N VAL A 11 6.46 22.95 17.07
CA VAL A 11 5.85 22.80 15.75
C VAL A 11 6.09 21.38 15.26
N VAL A 12 5.00 20.66 14.96
CA VAL A 12 5.03 19.31 14.40
C VAL A 12 4.49 19.36 12.98
N MET A 13 5.21 18.74 12.05
CA MET A 13 4.75 18.53 10.68
C MET A 13 4.42 17.05 10.46
N VAL A 14 3.21 16.78 9.96
CA VAL A 14 2.75 15.44 9.60
C VAL A 14 2.51 15.42 8.10
N PHE A 15 3.09 14.44 7.42
CA PHE A 15 2.90 14.23 5.99
C PHE A 15 2.26 12.86 5.78
N GLU A 16 1.08 12.85 5.17
CA GLU A 16 0.40 11.62 4.76
C GLU A 16 0.64 11.39 3.26
N VAL A 17 1.04 10.16 2.92
CA VAL A 17 1.36 9.77 1.55
C VAL A 17 0.50 8.58 1.16
N HIS A 18 -0.39 8.78 0.19
CA HIS A 18 -1.17 7.70 -0.40
C HIS A 18 -0.58 7.27 -1.74
N GLN A 19 -0.15 6.01 -1.82
CA GLN A 19 0.14 5.35 -3.09
C GLN A 19 -0.98 4.34 -3.37
N PRO A 20 -1.84 4.57 -4.39
CA PRO A 20 -2.96 3.68 -4.64
C PRO A 20 -2.47 2.31 -5.12
N TYR A 21 -3.06 1.24 -4.60
CA TYR A 21 -2.87 -0.10 -5.15
C TYR A 21 -3.45 -0.18 -6.56
N ARG A 22 -2.73 -0.84 -7.44
CA ARG A 22 -3.09 -1.03 -8.84
C ARG A 22 -3.82 -2.34 -8.96
N LEU A 23 -4.93 -2.29 -9.69
CA LEU A 23 -5.75 -3.45 -10.00
C LEU A 23 -5.06 -4.32 -11.05
N ASP A 24 -5.26 -5.63 -10.96
CA ASP A 24 -4.86 -6.55 -12.00
C ASP A 24 -5.86 -6.49 -13.16
N ARG A 25 -5.37 -6.14 -14.36
CA ARG A 25 -6.19 -6.09 -15.57
C ARG A 25 -6.66 -7.48 -16.00
N ALA A 26 -5.93 -8.53 -15.61
CA ALA A 26 -6.28 -9.92 -15.85
C ALA A 26 -7.16 -10.52 -14.73
N PHE A 27 -7.62 -9.73 -13.75
CA PHE A 27 -8.39 -10.21 -12.59
C PHE A 27 -9.51 -11.19 -12.96
N ARG A 28 -10.35 -10.84 -13.94
CA ARG A 28 -11.47 -11.70 -14.36
C ARG A 28 -10.99 -13.05 -14.89
N GLN A 29 -9.92 -13.07 -15.67
CA GLN A 29 -9.35 -14.30 -16.19
C GLN A 29 -8.74 -15.13 -15.06
N ARG A 30 -7.90 -14.52 -14.20
CA ARG A 30 -7.27 -15.20 -13.07
C ARG A 30 -8.29 -15.75 -12.07
N LEU A 31 -9.39 -15.04 -11.87
CA LEU A 31 -10.51 -15.49 -11.04
C LEU A 31 -11.18 -16.75 -11.62
N LEU A 32 -11.42 -16.77 -12.94
CA LEU A 32 -12.01 -17.93 -13.61
C LEU A 32 -11.05 -19.14 -13.61
N GLU A 33 -9.76 -18.90 -13.85
CA GLU A 33 -8.72 -19.94 -13.76
C GLU A 33 -8.69 -20.56 -12.36
N ARG A 34 -8.68 -19.71 -11.32
CA ARG A 34 -8.70 -20.16 -9.92
C ARG A 34 -9.97 -20.95 -9.58
N LEU A 35 -11.14 -20.48 -10.04
CA LEU A 35 -12.41 -21.20 -9.87
C LEU A 35 -12.40 -22.56 -10.59
N ALA A 36 -11.81 -22.64 -11.76
CA ALA A 36 -11.70 -23.89 -12.52
C ALA A 36 -10.74 -24.88 -11.85
N GLU A 37 -9.64 -24.40 -11.28
CA GLU A 37 -8.63 -25.22 -10.59
C GLU A 37 -9.09 -25.74 -9.23
N GLU A 38 -9.72 -24.90 -8.42
CA GLU A 38 -10.03 -25.22 -7.02
C GLU A 38 -11.52 -25.45 -6.74
N GLY A 39 -12.38 -25.23 -7.75
CA GLY A 39 -13.84 -25.34 -7.63
C GLY A 39 -14.50 -24.24 -6.77
N CYS A 40 -13.71 -23.43 -6.07
CA CYS A 40 -14.16 -22.29 -5.28
C CYS A 40 -13.02 -21.26 -5.14
N VAL A 41 -13.37 -20.02 -4.80
CA VAL A 41 -12.42 -18.96 -4.47
C VAL A 41 -12.76 -18.44 -3.08
N LYS A 42 -11.78 -18.41 -2.18
CA LYS A 42 -12.00 -17.92 -0.82
C LYS A 42 -11.86 -16.40 -0.82
N LEU A 43 -12.51 -15.76 0.14
CA LEU A 43 -12.39 -14.32 0.35
C LEU A 43 -10.93 -13.88 0.52
N ALA A 44 -10.12 -14.70 1.20
CA ALA A 44 -8.69 -14.44 1.40
C ALA A 44 -7.89 -14.39 0.10
N ASP A 45 -8.35 -15.05 -0.97
CA ASP A 45 -7.64 -15.08 -2.26
C ASP A 45 -7.98 -13.86 -3.13
N LEU A 46 -9.08 -13.16 -2.82
CA LEU A 46 -9.58 -12.08 -3.69
C LEU A 46 -8.62 -10.90 -3.77
N GLU A 47 -7.93 -10.56 -2.68
CA GLU A 47 -6.97 -9.45 -2.68
C GLU A 47 -5.82 -9.70 -3.66
N ASP A 48 -5.23 -10.89 -3.62
CA ASP A 48 -4.11 -11.27 -4.49
C ASP A 48 -4.49 -11.47 -5.95
N LEU A 49 -5.75 -11.83 -6.21
CA LEU A 49 -6.29 -11.89 -7.57
C LEU A 49 -6.61 -10.49 -8.08
N TYR A 50 -7.16 -9.62 -7.23
CA TYR A 50 -7.67 -8.31 -7.62
C TYR A 50 -6.57 -7.27 -7.76
N LEU A 51 -5.52 -7.35 -6.95
CA LEU A 51 -4.40 -6.42 -6.97
C LEU A 51 -3.22 -6.99 -7.76
N ASN A 52 -2.56 -6.11 -8.52
CA ASN A 52 -1.31 -6.46 -9.17
C ASN A 52 -0.15 -6.30 -8.18
N GLN A 53 0.07 -7.31 -7.32
CA GLN A 53 1.08 -7.29 -6.25
C GLN A 53 2.49 -7.00 -6.78
N ASP A 54 2.85 -7.56 -7.93
CA ASP A 54 4.17 -7.33 -8.54
C ASP A 54 4.37 -5.89 -9.02
N LEU A 55 3.38 -5.32 -9.70
CA LEU A 55 3.43 -3.93 -10.14
C LEU A 55 3.43 -2.98 -8.94
N ASN A 56 2.61 -3.28 -7.92
CA ASN A 56 2.54 -2.49 -6.69
C ASN A 56 3.90 -2.45 -5.99
N ARG A 57 4.52 -3.62 -5.79
CA ARG A 57 5.87 -3.73 -5.21
C ARG A 57 6.90 -2.93 -6.01
N ARG A 58 6.97 -3.13 -7.33
CA ARG A 58 7.93 -2.44 -8.21
C ARG A 58 7.78 -0.91 -8.14
N ILE A 59 6.55 -0.41 -8.08
CA ILE A 59 6.30 1.02 -7.98
C ILE A 59 6.72 1.54 -6.60
N ILE A 60 6.33 0.87 -5.52
CA ILE A 60 6.70 1.27 -4.17
C ILE A 60 8.22 1.31 -4.02
N GLU A 61 8.93 0.26 -4.43
CA GLU A 61 10.39 0.20 -4.39
C GLU A 61 11.03 1.33 -5.22
N ARG A 62 10.52 1.57 -6.44
CA ARG A 62 11.01 2.64 -7.30
C ARG A 62 10.81 4.02 -6.69
N VAL A 63 9.63 4.30 -6.13
CA VAL A 63 9.31 5.61 -5.55
C VAL A 63 10.06 5.80 -4.24
N ALA A 64 10.11 4.78 -3.38
CA ALA A 64 10.84 4.83 -2.12
C ALA A 64 12.31 5.16 -2.35
N ARG A 65 12.99 4.45 -3.27
CA ARG A 65 14.39 4.71 -3.63
C ARG A 65 14.65 6.12 -4.18
N ARG A 66 13.65 6.78 -4.76
CA ARG A 66 13.81 8.11 -5.37
C ARG A 66 13.42 9.24 -4.43
N CYS A 67 12.45 8.99 -3.54
CA CYS A 67 11.72 10.05 -2.85
C CYS A 67 11.67 9.88 -1.33
N TYR A 68 11.85 8.66 -0.78
CA TYR A 68 11.60 8.39 0.65
C TYR A 68 12.81 7.83 1.42
N VAL A 69 13.72 7.13 0.75
CA VAL A 69 14.99 6.58 1.29
C VAL A 69 16.14 7.37 0.70
#